data_AF-A0A0F9RC87-F1
#
_entry.id   AF-A0A0F9RC87-F1
#
_cell.length_a   1.000
_cell.length_b   1.000
_cell.length_c   1.000
_cell.angle_alpha   90.00
_cell.angle_beta   90.00
_cell.angle_gamma   90.00
#
_symmetry.space_group_name_H-M   'P 1'
#
loop_
_entity.id
_entity.type
_entity.pdbx_description
1 polymer ?
#
loop_
_entity_poly.entity_id
_entity_poly.type
_entity_poly.pdbx_seq_one_letter_code
_entity_poly.pdbx_strand_id
1 'polypeptide(L)'
;MMAVVNNVDKKEQRVKNVLKVIMKQNDNKTDMWWAQHFAHTAIRMSGDDLLMQIPYVLMNLRYWRGEEAQRCKKVLKEYGGVR
;
A
#
# COMPACT_ATOMS: atom_id res chain seq x y z
N MET A 1 0.18 27.42 -1.68
CA MET A 1 1.02 26.27 -1.29
C MET A 1 0.41 25.36 -0.22
N MET A 2 -0.32 25.86 0.79
CA MET A 2 -0.87 25.01 1.88
C MET A 2 -1.87 23.92 1.42
N ALA A 3 -2.71 24.18 0.41
CA ALA A 3 -3.72 23.20 -0.03
C ALA A 3 -3.12 21.94 -0.69
N VAL A 4 -1.94 22.04 -1.29
CA VAL A 4 -1.27 20.92 -1.97
C VAL A 4 -0.63 19.99 -0.96
N VAL A 5 0.07 20.55 0.04
CA VAL A 5 0.68 19.80 1.16
C VAL A 5 -0.40 19.00 1.90
N ASN A 6 -1.53 19.65 2.22
CA ASN A 6 -2.67 19.00 2.86
C ASN A 6 -3.26 17.82 2.06
N ASN A 7 -3.08 17.79 0.73
CA ASN A 7 -3.64 16.75 -0.13
C ASN A 7 -2.64 15.58 -0.30
N VAL A 8 -1.34 15.87 -0.32
CA VAL A 8 -0.27 14.86 -0.30
C VAL A 8 -0.33 14.07 1.01
N ASP A 9 -0.40 14.76 2.14
CA ASP A 9 -0.46 14.13 3.47
C ASP A 9 -1.69 13.21 3.61
N LYS A 10 -2.84 13.62 3.06
CA LYS A 10 -4.06 12.79 3.05
C LYS A 10 -3.91 11.53 2.20
N LYS A 11 -3.26 11.63 1.04
CA LYS A 11 -3.02 10.47 0.16
C LYS A 11 -2.06 9.49 0.81
N GLU A 12 -0.95 9.97 1.36
CA GLU A 12 0.00 9.13 2.10
C GLU A 12 -0.67 8.45 3.30
N GLN A 13 -1.46 9.19 4.08
CA GLN A 13 -2.13 8.61 5.23
C GLN A 13 -3.11 7.50 4.82
N ARG A 14 -3.80 7.67 3.69
CA ARG A 14 -4.69 6.63 3.12
C ARG A 14 -3.90 5.38 2.72
N VAL A 15 -2.72 5.55 2.12
CA VAL A 15 -1.81 4.44 1.81
C VAL A 15 -1.32 3.76 3.08
N LYS A 16 -0.86 4.52 4.09
CA LYS A 16 -0.39 3.98 5.37
C LYS A 16 -1.48 3.18 6.09
N ASN A 17 -2.74 3.59 5.99
CA ASN A 17 -3.86 2.82 6.53
C ASN A 17 -4.04 1.48 5.81
N VAL A 18 -3.90 1.46 4.48
CA VAL A 18 -3.95 0.21 3.67
C VAL A 18 -2.77 -0.70 3.99
N LEU A 19 -1.56 -0.16 4.16
CA LEU A 19 -0.39 -0.96 4.55
C LEU A 19 -0.61 -1.67 5.90
N LYS A 20 -1.23 -1.00 6.88
CA LYS A 20 -1.62 -1.63 8.15
C LYS A 20 -2.61 -2.77 7.99
N VAL A 21 -3.54 -2.68 7.04
CA VAL A 21 -4.48 -3.78 6.73
C VAL A 21 -3.73 -4.97 6.18
N ILE A 22 -2.84 -4.75 5.20
CA ILE A 22 -2.00 -5.79 4.60
C ILE A 22 -1.14 -6.49 5.66
N MET A 23 -0.51 -5.72 6.56
CA MET A 23 0.30 -6.26 7.65
C MET A 23 -0.48 -7.13 8.64
N LYS A 24 -1.78 -6.89 8.80
CA LYS A 24 -2.66 -7.66 9.71
C LYS A 24 -3.37 -8.81 9.03
N GLN A 25 -3.29 -8.92 7.71
CA GLN A 25 -3.97 -9.98 7.00
C GLN A 25 -3.40 -11.35 7.38
N ASN A 26 -4.27 -12.27 7.77
CA ASN A 26 -3.90 -13.61 8.21
C ASN A 26 -4.36 -14.66 7.21
N ASP A 27 -4.41 -14.31 5.93
CA ASP A 27 -4.69 -15.28 4.88
C ASP A 27 -3.52 -16.28 4.89
N ASN A 28 -3.74 -17.45 5.50
CA ASN A 28 -2.78 -18.54 5.78
C ASN A 28 -2.09 -19.12 4.53
N LYS A 29 -2.28 -18.49 3.37
CA LYS A 29 -1.57 -18.79 2.15
C LYS A 29 -0.25 -18.06 2.22
N THR A 30 0.84 -18.83 2.12
CA THR A 30 2.25 -18.44 2.04
C THR A 30 2.54 -17.23 1.13
N ASP A 31 1.59 -16.90 0.26
CA ASP A 31 1.57 -15.84 -0.74
C ASP A 31 1.57 -14.41 -0.18
N MET A 32 1.20 -14.16 1.08
CA MET A 32 1.12 -12.80 1.65
C MET A 32 2.40 -12.33 2.35
N TRP A 33 3.33 -13.24 2.67
CA TRP A 33 4.50 -12.91 3.49
C TRP A 33 5.35 -11.79 2.89
N TRP A 34 5.64 -11.87 1.59
CA TRP A 34 6.42 -10.82 0.90
C TRP A 34 5.68 -9.48 0.87
N ALA A 35 4.35 -9.50 0.66
CA ALA A 35 3.56 -8.28 0.67
C ALA A 35 3.59 -7.60 2.05
N GLN A 36 3.52 -8.39 3.13
CA GLN A 36 3.64 -7.90 4.50
C GLN A 36 5.03 -7.35 4.78
N HIS A 37 6.09 -8.08 4.37
CA HIS A 37 7.46 -7.64 4.50
C HIS A 37 7.69 -6.28 3.84
N PHE A 38 7.27 -6.12 2.59
CA PHE A 38 7.38 -4.84 1.89
C PHE A 38 6.48 -3.75 2.48
N ALA A 39 5.31 -4.10 3.04
CA ALA A 39 4.44 -3.15 3.74
C ALA A 39 5.05 -2.64 5.05
N HIS A 40 5.75 -3.49 5.80
CA HIS A 40 6.50 -3.12 7.00
C HIS A 40 7.63 -2.13 6.70
N THR A 41 8.28 -2.25 5.55
CA THR A 41 9.28 -1.28 5.08
C THR A 41 8.59 0.02 4.64
N ALA A 42 7.56 -0.08 3.79
CA ALA A 42 6.84 1.06 3.23
C ALA A 42 6.22 1.98 4.29
N ILE A 43 5.70 1.43 5.39
CA ILE A 43 4.99 2.24 6.39
C ILE A 43 5.88 3.29 7.08
N ARG A 44 7.21 3.09 7.04
CA ARG A 44 8.22 3.99 7.59
C ARG A 44 8.71 5.03 6.58
N MET A 45 8.28 4.93 5.32
CA MET A 45 8.68 5.82 4.23
C MET A 45 7.65 6.95 4.02
N SER A 46 8.05 7.93 3.21
CA SER A 46 7.24 9.09 2.79
C SER A 46 7.69 9.57 1.42
N GLY A 47 6.87 10.38 0.75
CA GLY A 47 7.17 10.99 -0.54
C GLY A 47 7.54 9.97 -1.60
N ASP A 48 8.63 10.26 -2.31
CA ASP A 48 9.12 9.46 -3.44
C ASP A 48 9.60 8.07 -3.01
N ASP A 49 10.18 7.92 -1.81
CA ASP A 49 10.60 6.61 -1.29
C ASP A 49 9.39 5.68 -1.10
N LEU A 50 8.31 6.23 -0.54
CA LEU A 50 7.05 5.49 -0.41
C LEU A 50 6.50 5.12 -1.80
N LEU A 51 6.55 6.06 -2.76
CA LEU A 51 6.09 5.84 -4.12
C LEU A 51 6.85 4.68 -4.80
N MET A 52 8.18 4.65 -4.68
CA MET A 52 9.02 3.60 -5.23
C MET A 52 8.77 2.23 -4.58
N GLN A 53 8.34 2.21 -3.32
CA GLN A 53 8.08 0.98 -2.60
C GLN A 53 6.73 0.33 -2.95
N ILE A 54 5.73 1.13 -3.38
CA ILE A 54 4.38 0.63 -3.67
C ILE A 54 4.32 -0.49 -4.72
N PRO A 55 5.05 -0.43 -5.86
CA PRO A 55 5.09 -1.51 -6.83
C PRO A 55 5.48 -2.88 -6.25
N TYR A 56 6.44 -2.91 -5.31
CA TYR A 56 6.87 -4.16 -4.65
C TYR A 56 5.76 -4.74 -3.76
N VAL A 57 5.00 -3.89 -3.08
CA VAL A 57 3.81 -4.33 -2.33
C VAL A 57 2.77 -4.91 -3.30
N LEU A 58 2.41 -4.17 -4.36
CA LEU A 58 1.41 -4.59 -5.34
C LEU A 58 1.74 -5.92 -6.03
N MET A 59 3.00 -6.10 -6.44
CA MET A 59 3.49 -7.32 -7.09
C MET A 59 3.23 -8.57 -6.24
N ASN A 60 3.31 -8.44 -4.92
CA ASN A 60 3.16 -9.54 -3.98
C ASN A 60 1.73 -9.69 -3.45
N LEU A 61 0.81 -8.78 -3.77
CA LEU A 61 -0.63 -8.94 -3.46
C LEU A 61 -1.38 -9.75 -4.53
N ARG A 62 -0.69 -10.34 -5.52
CA ARG A 62 -1.33 -10.90 -6.72
C ARG A 62 -2.35 -12.00 -6.43
N TYR A 63 -2.19 -12.78 -5.36
CA TYR A 63 -3.11 -13.85 -4.98
C TYR A 63 -4.15 -13.43 -3.94
N TRP A 64 -3.99 -12.27 -3.30
CA TRP A 64 -5.00 -11.75 -2.37
C TRP A 64 -6.27 -11.33 -3.13
N ARG A 65 -7.43 -11.85 -2.71
CA ARG A 65 -8.74 -11.66 -3.35
C ARG A 65 -9.78 -11.15 -2.34
N GLY A 66 -10.96 -10.84 -2.86
CA GLY A 66 -12.06 -10.28 -2.07
C GLY A 66 -12.11 -8.75 -2.13
N GLU A 67 -13.20 -8.19 -1.61
CA GLU A 67 -13.44 -6.75 -1.68
C GLU A 67 -12.37 -5.93 -0.96
N GLU A 68 -11.86 -6.42 0.17
CA GLU A 68 -10.80 -5.72 0.91
C GLU A 68 -9.50 -5.67 0.11
N ALA A 69 -9.12 -6.78 -0.54
CA ALA A 69 -7.96 -6.82 -1.42
C ALA A 69 -8.12 -5.84 -2.59
N GLN A 70 -9.31 -5.78 -3.20
CA GLN A 70 -9.59 -4.83 -4.29
C GLN A 70 -9.52 -3.38 -3.82
N ARG A 71 -10.12 -3.06 -2.67
CA ARG A 71 -10.05 -1.73 -2.05
C ARG A 71 -8.60 -1.32 -1.78
N CYS A 72 -7.80 -2.21 -1.20
CA CYS A 72 -6.39 -1.95 -0.91
C CYS A 72 -5.56 -1.73 -2.18
N LYS A 73 -5.70 -2.62 -3.17
CA LYS A 73 -4.99 -2.51 -4.46
C LYS A 73 -5.33 -1.23 -5.20
N LYS A 74 -6.60 -0.81 -5.17
CA LYS A 74 -7.05 0.44 -5.80
C LYS A 74 -6.33 1.64 -5.19
N VAL A 75 -6.28 1.75 -3.86
CA VAL A 75 -5.57 2.85 -3.17
C VAL A 75 -4.08 2.86 -3.52
N LEU A 76 -3.44 1.68 -3.49
CA LEU A 76 -2.02 1.56 -3.81
C LEU A 76 -1.72 1.94 -5.27
N LYS A 77 -2.53 1.48 -6.22
CA LYS A 77 -2.43 1.85 -7.64
C LYS A 77 -2.60 3.35 -7.87
N GLU A 78 -3.63 3.94 -7.27
CA GLU A 78 -3.91 5.39 -7.34
C GLU A 78 -2.72 6.21 -6.83
N TYR A 79 -2.03 5.74 -5.78
CA TYR A 79 -0.85 6.40 -5.25
C TYR A 79 0.39 6.18 -6.11
N GLY A 80 0.70 4.94 -6.48
CA GLY A 80 1.89 4.58 -7.24
C GLY A 80 1.85 4.97 -8.73
N GLY A 81 0.79 5.63 -9.20
CA GLY A 81 0.63 6.03 -10.60
C GLY A 81 0.45 4.84 -11.57
N VAL A 82 0.14 3.65 -11.05
CA VAL A 82 -0.02 2.42 -11.84
C VAL A 82 -1.50 2.30 -12.22
N ARG A 83 -1.82 2.39 -13.51
CA ARG A 83 -3.18 2.13 -14.02
C ARG A 83 -3.61 0.67 -13.77
#